data_AF-A0A069QJA1-F1
#
_entry.id   AF-A0A069QJA1-F1
#
_cell.length_a   1.000
_cell.length_b   1.000
_cell.length_c   1.000
_cell.angle_alpha   90.00
_cell.angle_beta   90.00
_cell.angle_gamma   90.00
#
_symmetry.space_group_name_H-M   'P 1'
#
loop_
_entity.id
_entity.type
_entity.pdbx_description
1 polymer ?
#
loop_
_entity_poly.entity_id
_entity_poly.type
_entity_poly.pdbx_seq_one_letter_code
_entity_poly.pdbx_strand_id
1 'polypeptide(L)'
;MKRNKIYLAVFTALSLSATACNDNVEHNIQSVDAPAFVSVSPQDNIKAGLDSIIVTYDKNIFFASSQYERITLNGQPVVSANVIGSSNKLLLMANIARGESYELVIPEGVVSGPNKTPAPQVKATLKAQSQQITATLANANATAETKALYQKLVANYGQKIFSGAMAEVAWNTTVSNQVHALTGKYPAINGYDYIHLQSTSPGGWIDYANIAPVKTWHDAGGIVTIGWHWNVPTSNPYASTVPVVLYGGPNKDMPADWSGHIQLTTQATKAILAKASVGSKLVVKITNVKANAQGSIKNSKWAGFVDEKGKNWDYFNISGDSYSMTLDQTTLTEMRANGLIIGGHDYTVTGVTVEAAGTVKYEFYAAKNEFTLNDAVTDGTWANRFMKSDLEKIVPYLLQLQRAGIPVLWRPLHEAAGKWFWWGNGTAENYRKLWHTMFDFFKQRGVNNLIWVWTSEKNDPDWYPGDKYVDIIGTDMYGQDGKPVSAQTAVQRFNELAYRYPTKMIALTECGTVAEISAQWSADAKWSFFMPWYPGGGVVHATDAWWKSAISAPEVITR
;
A
#
# COMPACT_ATOMS: atom_id res chain seq x y z
N MET A 1 35.07 30.93 -78.01
CA MET A 1 34.33 29.67 -78.27
C MET A 1 34.73 28.67 -77.20
N LYS A 2 33.77 28.17 -76.41
CA LYS A 2 33.77 26.93 -75.61
C LYS A 2 35.05 26.48 -74.85
N ARG A 3 34.77 26.12 -73.59
CA ARG A 3 35.23 24.91 -72.86
C ARG A 3 36.59 24.92 -72.16
N ASN A 4 36.50 24.44 -70.91
CA ASN A 4 37.38 23.47 -70.25
C ASN A 4 38.81 23.90 -69.87
N LYS A 5 39.06 24.06 -68.57
CA LYS A 5 39.59 23.03 -67.66
C LYS A 5 40.23 23.67 -66.43
N ILE A 6 39.93 23.07 -65.29
CA ILE A 6 40.57 23.25 -63.99
C ILE A 6 42.05 22.85 -64.09
N TYR A 7 42.95 23.69 -63.57
CA TYR A 7 44.20 23.24 -62.95
C TYR A 7 44.56 24.16 -61.77
N LEU A 8 44.92 23.52 -60.67
CA LEU A 8 45.23 24.06 -59.35
C LEU A 8 46.76 24.14 -59.20
N ALA A 9 47.28 25.29 -58.71
CA ALA A 9 48.51 25.43 -57.90
C ALA A 9 48.75 26.94 -57.66
N VAL A 10 48.49 27.52 -56.48
CA VAL A 10 49.30 27.52 -55.23
C VAL A 10 50.46 28.53 -55.28
N PHE A 11 50.29 29.58 -54.44
CA PHE A 11 51.27 30.48 -53.79
C PHE A 11 52.04 31.45 -54.71
N THR A 12 52.20 32.73 -54.39
CA THR A 12 52.93 33.20 -53.20
C THR A 12 52.63 34.69 -52.88
N ALA A 13 52.66 34.98 -51.58
CA ALA A 13 52.87 36.25 -50.87
C ALA A 13 53.25 37.52 -51.66
N LEU A 14 52.74 38.67 -51.20
CA LEU A 14 53.63 39.65 -50.55
C LEU A 14 52.87 40.67 -49.68
N SER A 15 53.59 41.00 -48.61
CA SER A 15 53.30 41.79 -47.41
C SER A 15 52.98 43.27 -47.62
N LEU A 16 52.05 43.73 -46.78
CA LEU A 16 51.93 45.01 -46.08
C LEU A 16 53.02 46.07 -46.26
N SER A 17 52.59 47.32 -46.40
CA SER A 17 52.97 48.36 -45.43
C SER A 17 51.89 49.45 -45.31
N ALA A 18 51.82 49.98 -44.09
CA ALA A 18 50.73 50.73 -43.49
C ALA A 18 50.64 52.20 -43.93
N THR A 19 49.42 52.72 -43.96
CA THR A 19 49.13 54.14 -43.67
C THR A 19 48.03 54.18 -42.62
N ALA A 20 48.34 54.82 -41.50
CA ALA A 20 47.50 54.93 -40.31
C ALA A 20 46.21 55.71 -40.60
N CYS A 21 45.08 55.19 -40.11
CA CYS A 21 43.91 55.98 -39.75
C CYS A 21 43.62 55.72 -38.27
N ASN A 22 43.41 56.84 -37.58
CA ASN A 22 43.24 57.01 -36.16
C ASN A 22 41.79 56.65 -35.77
N ASP A 23 41.58 55.49 -35.16
CA ASP A 23 40.30 55.12 -34.53
C ASP A 23 40.55 54.73 -33.07
N ASN A 24 41.00 55.68 -32.26
CA ASN A 24 40.80 55.61 -30.80
C ASN A 24 39.31 55.86 -30.52
N VAL A 25 38.48 54.86 -30.78
CA VAL A 25 37.18 54.76 -30.11
C VAL A 25 37.48 54.21 -28.73
N GLU A 26 37.68 55.10 -27.75
CA GLU A 26 37.53 54.71 -26.35
C GLU A 26 36.10 54.20 -26.18
N HIS A 27 35.93 52.88 -26.19
CA HIS A 27 34.70 52.27 -25.71
C HIS A 27 34.61 52.57 -24.23
N ASN A 28 33.92 53.66 -23.87
CA ASN A 28 33.50 53.92 -22.51
C ASN A 28 32.49 52.82 -22.15
N ILE A 29 32.98 51.70 -21.63
CA ILE A 29 32.15 50.65 -21.06
C ILE A 29 31.55 51.26 -19.81
N GLN A 30 30.30 51.71 -19.92
CA GLN A 30 29.52 52.26 -18.81
C GLN A 30 29.69 51.35 -17.59
N SER A 31 30.12 51.90 -16.45
CA SER A 31 30.34 51.09 -15.24
C SER A 31 29.04 50.40 -14.88
N VAL A 32 29.03 49.07 -14.94
CA VAL A 32 27.86 48.28 -14.56
C VAL A 32 27.99 47.97 -13.08
N ASP A 33 26.99 48.36 -12.29
CA ASP A 33 26.94 48.09 -10.86
C ASP A 33 27.12 46.59 -10.56
N ALA A 34 27.77 46.28 -9.45
CA ALA A 34 27.92 44.91 -8.98
C ALA A 34 26.54 44.24 -8.79
N PRO A 35 26.43 42.91 -8.99
CA PRO A 35 25.24 42.17 -8.60
C PRO A 35 25.03 42.28 -7.09
N ALA A 36 23.81 42.61 -6.69
CA ALA A 36 23.39 42.65 -5.30
C ALA A 36 22.61 41.37 -4.95
N PHE A 37 22.83 40.86 -3.74
CA PHE A 37 22.05 39.74 -3.20
C PHE A 37 20.57 40.14 -3.06
N VAL A 38 19.68 39.27 -3.54
CA VAL A 38 18.22 39.46 -3.46
C VAL A 38 17.61 38.51 -2.45
N SER A 39 17.86 37.21 -2.58
CA SER A 39 17.24 36.21 -1.72
C SER A 39 17.99 34.87 -1.73
N VAL A 40 17.67 34.03 -0.75
CA VAL A 40 18.03 32.62 -0.72
C VAL A 40 16.78 31.76 -0.59
N SER A 41 16.70 30.64 -1.29
CA SER A 41 15.53 29.75 -1.28
C SER A 41 15.93 28.28 -1.41
N PRO A 42 15.39 27.37 -0.59
CA PRO A 42 14.57 27.66 0.58
C PRO A 42 15.40 28.32 1.69
N GLN A 43 14.83 29.30 2.39
CA GLN A 43 15.46 29.90 3.57
C GLN A 43 15.13 29.09 4.83
N ASP A 44 13.88 28.69 4.99
CA ASP A 44 13.40 27.81 6.05
C ASP A 44 12.87 26.50 5.46
N ASN A 45 12.67 25.51 6.33
CA ASN A 45 12.08 24.22 5.97
C ASN A 45 12.90 23.49 4.90
N ILE A 46 14.23 23.50 5.02
CA ILE A 46 15.15 22.78 4.11
C ILE A 46 15.13 21.29 4.44
N LYS A 47 15.10 20.42 3.43
CA LYS A 47 15.07 18.97 3.62
C LYS A 47 16.44 18.46 4.06
N ALA A 48 16.47 17.53 5.00
CA ALA A 48 17.69 16.84 5.41
C ALA A 48 18.26 15.94 4.30
N GLY A 49 19.57 15.75 4.29
CA GLY A 49 20.33 15.07 3.24
C GLY A 49 20.94 16.05 2.24
N LEU A 50 21.32 15.55 1.07
CA LEU A 50 21.81 16.39 -0.02
C LEU A 50 20.62 17.14 -0.64
N ASP A 51 20.61 18.47 -0.51
CA ASP A 51 19.52 19.32 -1.02
C ASP A 51 20.05 20.59 -1.71
N SER A 52 19.18 21.20 -2.50
CA SER A 52 19.49 22.40 -3.29
C SER A 52 19.15 23.69 -2.55
N ILE A 53 20.05 24.68 -2.60
CA ILE A 53 19.84 26.04 -2.13
C ILE A 53 20.10 26.99 -3.31
N ILE A 54 19.15 27.89 -3.59
CA ILE A 54 19.24 28.85 -4.69
C ILE A 54 19.48 30.24 -4.10
N VAL A 55 20.60 30.86 -4.48
CA VAL A 55 20.92 32.25 -4.18
C VAL A 55 20.59 33.10 -5.40
N THR A 56 19.74 34.09 -5.24
CA THR A 56 19.27 34.98 -6.32
C THR A 56 19.92 36.35 -6.17
N TYR A 57 20.40 36.90 -7.28
CA TYR A 57 20.93 38.25 -7.41
C TYR A 57 20.03 39.11 -8.31
N ASP A 58 20.21 40.42 -8.29
CA ASP A 58 19.44 41.38 -9.09
C ASP A 58 19.87 41.42 -10.57
N LYS A 59 21.06 40.90 -10.88
CA LYS A 59 21.69 40.89 -12.20
C LYS A 59 22.17 39.48 -12.55
N ASN A 60 22.43 39.24 -13.84
CA ASN A 60 23.11 38.02 -14.27
C ASN A 60 24.47 37.90 -13.59
N ILE A 61 24.82 36.67 -13.22
CA ILE A 61 26.06 36.38 -12.49
C ILE A 61 26.94 35.39 -13.26
N PHE A 62 28.22 35.39 -12.92
CA PHE A 62 29.22 34.44 -13.35
C PHE A 62 29.92 33.86 -12.13
N PHE A 63 30.10 32.54 -12.14
CA PHE A 63 30.73 31.78 -11.07
C PHE A 63 31.56 30.65 -11.68
N ALA A 64 32.80 30.48 -11.21
CA ALA A 64 33.63 29.35 -11.61
C ALA A 64 33.31 28.16 -10.71
N SER A 65 32.76 27.08 -11.29
CA SER A 65 32.33 25.89 -10.54
C SER A 65 33.43 25.26 -9.70
N SER A 66 34.70 25.41 -10.11
CA SER A 66 35.88 24.99 -9.33
C SER A 66 36.09 25.75 -8.01
N GLN A 67 35.40 26.87 -7.79
CA GLN A 67 35.49 27.67 -6.57
C GLN A 67 34.41 27.35 -5.52
N TYR A 68 33.61 26.30 -5.74
CA TYR A 68 32.49 25.94 -4.84
C TYR A 68 32.91 25.79 -3.37
N GLU A 69 34.14 25.32 -3.11
CA GLU A 69 34.66 25.12 -1.75
C GLU A 69 34.78 26.42 -0.93
N ARG A 70 34.78 27.57 -1.59
CA ARG A 70 34.79 28.89 -0.94
C ARG A 70 33.43 29.30 -0.38
N ILE A 71 32.36 28.64 -0.82
CA ILE A 71 30.99 28.86 -0.34
C ILE A 71 30.74 27.88 0.81
N THR A 72 30.34 28.38 1.97
CA THR A 72 30.22 27.54 3.17
C THR A 72 28.86 27.64 3.84
N LEU A 73 28.46 26.56 4.49
CA LEU A 73 27.40 26.51 5.49
C LEU A 73 28.02 26.19 6.85
N ASN A 74 27.89 27.08 7.84
CA ASN A 74 28.57 26.95 9.15
C ASN A 74 30.08 26.69 9.03
N GLY A 75 30.73 27.34 8.05
CA GLY A 75 32.16 27.17 7.78
C GLY A 75 32.55 25.87 7.06
N GLN A 76 31.61 24.97 6.79
CA GLN A 76 31.86 23.77 5.98
C GLN A 76 31.54 24.03 4.51
N PRO A 77 32.41 23.63 3.56
CA PRO A 77 32.14 23.76 2.12
C PRO A 77 30.82 23.15 1.68
N VAL A 78 30.14 23.82 0.73
CA VAL A 78 29.05 23.18 -0.04
C VAL A 78 29.59 22.04 -0.90
N VAL A 79 28.71 21.15 -1.37
CA VAL A 79 29.08 20.00 -2.21
C VAL A 79 29.32 20.40 -3.66
N SER A 80 28.54 21.36 -4.17
CA SER A 80 28.78 21.96 -5.49
C SER A 80 28.05 23.30 -5.60
N ALA A 81 28.45 24.12 -6.57
CA ALA A 81 27.79 25.38 -6.89
C ALA A 81 27.85 25.62 -8.40
N ASN A 82 26.74 26.04 -9.01
CA ASN A 82 26.65 26.24 -10.46
C ASN A 82 25.70 27.39 -10.83
N VAL A 83 26.03 28.12 -11.90
CA VAL A 83 25.11 29.04 -12.58
C VAL A 83 24.64 28.35 -13.85
N ILE A 84 23.33 28.13 -13.98
CA ILE A 84 22.75 27.39 -15.12
C ILE A 84 22.44 28.39 -16.24
N GLY A 85 23.20 28.33 -17.34
CA GLY A 85 23.07 29.24 -18.46
C GLY A 85 23.43 30.69 -18.10
N SER A 86 22.84 31.65 -18.80
CA SER A 86 22.86 33.07 -18.37
C SER A 86 21.74 33.28 -17.37
N SER A 87 22.10 33.40 -16.09
CA SER A 87 21.14 33.43 -14.99
C SER A 87 21.61 34.37 -13.88
N ASN A 88 20.66 34.92 -13.14
CA ASN A 88 20.88 35.63 -11.89
C ASN A 88 20.83 34.72 -10.65
N LYS A 89 20.81 33.39 -10.87
CA LYS A 89 20.67 32.38 -9.82
C LYS A 89 21.90 31.50 -9.73
N LEU A 90 22.42 31.36 -8.51
CA LEU A 90 23.45 30.40 -8.14
C LEU A 90 22.79 29.21 -7.43
N LEU A 91 22.89 28.02 -8.02
CA LEU A 91 22.42 26.78 -7.45
C LEU A 91 23.54 26.13 -6.64
N LEU A 92 23.33 25.97 -5.34
CA LEU A 92 24.22 25.29 -4.41
C LEU A 92 23.64 23.91 -4.08
N MET A 93 24.48 22.89 -3.97
CA MET A 93 24.13 21.62 -3.35
C MET A 93 24.88 21.49 -2.02
N ALA A 94 24.18 21.16 -0.94
CA ALA A 94 24.80 21.03 0.37
C ALA A 94 24.23 19.85 1.17
N ASN A 95 25.04 19.30 2.09
CA ASN A 95 24.59 18.29 3.04
C ASN A 95 23.91 18.99 4.23
N ILE A 96 22.62 18.74 4.40
CA ILE A 96 21.77 19.35 5.42
C ILE A 96 21.45 18.31 6.49
N ALA A 97 21.73 18.63 7.75
CA ALA A 97 21.33 17.85 8.91
C ALA A 97 19.98 18.37 9.42
N ARG A 98 19.13 17.45 9.89
CA ARG A 98 17.77 17.74 10.32
C ARG A 98 17.75 18.67 11.53
N GLY A 99 16.87 19.67 11.50
CA GLY A 99 16.67 20.62 12.60
C GLY A 99 17.80 21.61 12.84
N GLU A 100 18.91 21.53 12.09
CA GLU A 100 20.04 22.45 12.22
C GLU A 100 19.76 23.81 11.59
N SER A 101 20.48 24.83 12.08
CA SER A 101 20.53 26.17 11.50
C SER A 101 21.90 26.40 10.86
N TYR A 102 21.91 27.04 9.69
CA TYR A 102 23.12 27.27 8.91
C TYR A 102 23.33 28.74 8.62
N GLU A 103 24.54 29.26 8.83
CA GLU A 103 25.02 30.49 8.23
C GLU A 103 25.62 30.17 6.86
N LEU A 104 24.93 30.58 5.79
CA LEU A 104 25.49 30.60 4.44
C LEU A 104 26.42 31.78 4.31
N VAL A 105 27.65 31.53 3.83
CA VAL A 105 28.62 32.56 3.50
C VAL A 105 29.12 32.38 2.07
N ILE A 106 28.92 33.39 1.23
CA ILE A 106 29.58 33.54 -0.07
C ILE A 106 30.54 34.73 0.04
N PRO A 107 31.86 34.49 0.11
CA PRO A 107 32.83 35.57 0.18
C PRO A 107 32.75 36.55 -0.99
N GLU A 108 33.12 37.80 -0.75
CA GLU A 108 33.21 38.82 -1.80
C GLU A 108 34.08 38.35 -2.98
N GLY A 109 33.63 38.67 -4.19
CA GLY A 109 34.35 38.35 -5.44
C GLY A 109 34.37 36.87 -5.83
N VAL A 110 33.75 35.98 -5.06
CA VAL A 110 33.50 34.58 -5.48
C VAL A 110 32.48 34.54 -6.62
N VAL A 111 31.46 35.39 -6.54
CA VAL A 111 30.49 35.63 -7.60
C VAL A 111 30.83 36.97 -8.26
N SER A 112 30.65 37.06 -9.57
CA SER A 112 30.86 38.29 -10.34
C SER A 112 29.68 38.60 -11.25
N GLY A 113 29.51 39.85 -11.63
CA GLY A 113 28.48 40.32 -12.56
C GLY A 113 28.98 40.55 -13.97
N PRO A 114 28.18 41.25 -14.79
CA PRO A 114 28.63 41.76 -16.08
C PRO A 114 29.95 42.55 -15.93
N ASN A 115 30.81 42.50 -16.95
CA ASN A 115 32.15 43.11 -16.93
C ASN A 115 33.08 42.62 -15.80
N LYS A 116 32.80 41.45 -15.20
CA LYS A 116 33.56 40.84 -14.11
C LYS A 116 33.58 41.68 -12.81
N THR A 117 32.59 42.55 -12.61
CA THR A 117 32.46 43.31 -11.36
C THR A 117 32.22 42.34 -10.19
N PRO A 118 33.05 42.34 -9.12
CA PRO A 118 32.90 41.41 -8.00
C PRO A 118 31.60 41.70 -7.22
N ALA A 119 30.83 40.66 -6.91
CA ALA A 119 29.67 40.79 -6.05
C ALA A 119 30.12 40.92 -4.57
N PRO A 120 29.45 41.76 -3.76
CA PRO A 120 29.70 41.83 -2.31
C PRO A 120 29.49 40.48 -1.61
N GLN A 121 30.03 40.35 -0.39
CA GLN A 121 29.80 39.16 0.44
C GLN A 121 28.30 38.95 0.68
N VAL A 122 27.86 37.69 0.57
CA VAL A 122 26.52 37.26 0.98
C VAL A 122 26.61 36.51 2.30
N LYS A 123 25.74 36.90 3.23
CA LYS A 123 25.43 36.12 4.44
C LYS A 123 23.93 35.90 4.53
N ALA A 124 23.51 34.66 4.80
CA ALA A 124 22.12 34.35 5.04
C ALA A 124 21.97 33.25 6.08
N THR A 125 20.95 33.34 6.93
CA THR A 125 20.60 32.26 7.86
C THR A 125 19.57 31.35 7.19
N LEU A 126 19.85 30.06 7.24
CA LEU A 126 19.05 28.98 6.69
C LEU A 126 18.62 28.03 7.82
N LYS A 127 17.42 27.45 7.72
CA LYS A 127 16.92 26.52 8.75
C LYS A 127 16.39 25.23 8.14
N ALA A 128 16.98 24.11 8.55
CA ALA A 128 16.49 22.78 8.19
C ALA A 128 15.19 22.46 8.93
N GLN A 129 14.32 21.69 8.29
CA GLN A 129 13.11 21.21 8.93
C GLN A 129 13.46 20.26 10.09
N SER A 130 12.74 20.38 11.21
CA SER A 130 12.69 19.38 12.27
C SER A 130 11.34 18.64 12.26
N GLN A 131 11.31 17.41 12.77
CA GLN A 131 10.05 16.72 13.03
C GLN A 131 9.49 17.18 14.38
N GLN A 132 8.18 17.39 14.45
CA GLN A 132 7.44 17.76 15.66
C GLN A 132 6.30 16.75 15.83
N ILE A 133 6.64 15.60 16.41
CA ILE A 133 5.75 14.45 16.49
C ILE A 133 4.53 14.78 17.35
N THR A 134 3.34 14.52 16.80
CA THR A 134 2.08 14.71 17.53
C THR A 134 1.98 13.68 18.66
N ALA A 135 1.65 14.11 19.88
CA ALA A 135 1.54 13.24 21.05
C ALA A 135 0.17 12.54 21.18
N THR A 136 -0.80 12.89 20.33
CA THR A 136 -2.17 12.36 20.35
C THR A 136 -2.43 11.40 19.19
N LEU A 137 -3.11 10.30 19.48
CA LEU A 137 -3.58 9.34 18.48
C LEU A 137 -4.76 9.90 17.66
N ALA A 138 -4.86 9.45 16.41
CA ALA A 138 -5.94 9.70 15.47
C ALA A 138 -7.30 9.29 16.04
N ASN A 139 -7.35 8.15 16.74
CA ASN A 139 -8.53 7.76 17.51
C ASN A 139 -8.49 8.37 18.92
N ALA A 140 -9.24 9.45 19.15
CA ALA A 140 -9.36 10.10 20.46
C ALA A 140 -9.87 9.15 21.57
N ASN A 141 -10.66 8.14 21.21
CA ASN A 141 -11.20 7.15 22.13
C ASN A 141 -10.25 5.98 22.39
N ALA A 142 -8.98 6.06 21.95
CA ALA A 142 -7.99 5.02 22.17
C ALA A 142 -7.89 4.63 23.66
N THR A 143 -7.66 3.33 23.93
CA THR A 143 -7.55 2.82 25.31
C THR A 143 -6.32 3.41 26.03
N ALA A 144 -6.28 3.25 27.35
CA ALA A 144 -5.17 3.76 28.15
C ALA A 144 -3.83 3.10 27.76
N GLU A 145 -3.85 1.80 27.50
CA GLU A 145 -2.69 1.00 27.10
C GLU A 145 -2.17 1.43 25.72
N THR A 146 -3.07 1.72 24.78
CA THR A 146 -2.72 2.23 23.44
C THR A 146 -2.12 3.62 23.50
N LYS A 147 -2.69 4.52 24.32
CA LYS A 147 -2.13 5.85 24.56
C LYS A 147 -0.75 5.75 25.22
N ALA A 148 -0.57 4.87 26.20
CA ALA A 148 0.71 4.65 26.87
C ALA A 148 1.78 4.09 25.92
N LEU A 149 1.44 3.12 25.07
CA LEU A 149 2.36 2.62 24.04
C LEU A 149 2.76 3.72 23.08
N TYR A 150 1.80 4.51 22.58
CA TYR A 150 2.12 5.61 21.65
C TYR A 150 3.03 6.65 22.29
N GLN A 151 2.76 7.05 23.55
CA GLN A 151 3.62 7.96 24.29
C GLN A 151 5.04 7.41 24.48
N LYS A 152 5.19 6.10 24.74
CA LYS A 152 6.51 5.44 24.80
C LYS A 152 7.24 5.55 23.47
N LEU A 153 6.55 5.35 22.35
CA LEU A 153 7.14 5.48 21.01
C LEU A 153 7.54 6.94 20.71
N VAL A 154 6.65 7.90 20.98
CA VAL A 154 6.91 9.34 20.80
C VAL A 154 8.09 9.79 21.66
N ALA A 155 8.15 9.41 22.92
CA ALA A 155 9.24 9.76 23.83
C ALA A 155 10.58 9.19 23.34
N ASN A 156 10.58 7.99 22.74
CA ASN A 156 11.78 7.35 22.23
C ASN A 156 12.22 7.85 20.84
N TYR A 157 11.30 8.39 20.03
CA TYR A 157 11.55 8.67 18.62
C TYR A 157 12.76 9.60 18.42
N GLY A 158 13.68 9.20 17.54
CA GLY A 158 14.95 9.90 17.30
C GLY A 158 16.10 9.53 18.26
N GLN A 159 15.82 8.86 19.39
CA GLN A 159 16.85 8.49 20.38
C GLN A 159 17.39 7.08 20.17
N LYS A 160 16.50 6.12 19.90
CA LYS A 160 16.81 4.71 19.64
C LYS A 160 15.77 4.10 18.70
N ILE A 161 16.07 2.91 18.17
CA ILE A 161 15.22 2.18 17.23
C ILE A 161 14.75 0.86 17.85
N PHE A 162 13.46 0.55 17.81
CA PHE A 162 12.97 -0.76 18.27
C PHE A 162 13.25 -1.85 17.22
N SER A 163 13.80 -2.98 17.67
CA SER A 163 13.92 -4.18 16.83
C SER A 163 12.59 -4.90 16.70
N GLY A 164 12.30 -5.42 15.52
CA GLY A 164 11.11 -6.23 15.26
C GLY A 164 11.43 -7.44 14.41
N ALA A 165 10.57 -8.47 14.45
CA ALA A 165 10.62 -9.61 13.53
C ALA A 165 9.18 -10.03 13.16
N MET A 166 8.96 -10.34 11.88
CA MET A 166 7.67 -10.85 11.42
C MET A 166 7.47 -12.32 11.84
N ALA A 167 6.25 -12.69 12.21
CA ALA A 167 5.85 -14.09 12.37
C ALA A 167 6.15 -14.89 11.09
N GLU A 168 6.37 -16.19 11.24
CA GLU A 168 6.36 -17.07 10.07
C GLU A 168 4.93 -17.15 9.54
N VAL A 169 4.66 -16.46 8.44
CA VAL A 169 3.36 -16.32 7.77
C VAL A 169 2.31 -15.52 8.55
N ALA A 170 1.92 -15.91 9.77
CA ALA A 170 0.71 -15.36 10.40
C ALA A 170 0.75 -15.21 11.94
N TRP A 171 0.57 -16.31 12.69
CA TRP A 171 0.12 -16.24 14.09
C TRP A 171 1.06 -16.98 15.07
N ASN A 172 2.34 -16.62 15.06
CA ASN A 172 3.37 -17.24 15.90
C ASN A 172 4.52 -16.26 16.22
N THR A 173 5.50 -16.73 17.00
CA THR A 173 6.73 -16.01 17.33
C THR A 173 7.98 -16.77 16.88
N THR A 174 7.87 -17.58 15.81
CA THR A 174 8.93 -18.51 15.39
C THR A 174 10.24 -17.76 15.10
N VAL A 175 10.19 -16.72 14.27
CA VAL A 175 11.37 -15.93 13.90
C VAL A 175 11.95 -15.22 15.14
N SER A 176 11.12 -14.63 15.99
CA SER A 176 11.59 -14.00 17.24
C SER A 176 12.31 -14.99 18.17
N ASN A 177 11.84 -16.24 18.25
CA ASN A 177 12.51 -17.29 19.01
C ASN A 177 13.86 -17.69 18.37
N GLN A 178 13.95 -17.73 17.04
CA GLN A 178 15.20 -17.99 16.34
C GLN A 178 16.23 -16.87 16.58
N VAL A 179 15.80 -15.61 16.54
CA VAL A 179 16.68 -14.46 16.86
C VAL A 179 17.18 -14.55 18.30
N HIS A 180 16.32 -14.90 19.26
CA HIS A 180 16.75 -15.11 20.64
C HIS A 180 17.75 -16.26 20.78
N ALA A 181 17.50 -17.41 20.15
CA ALA A 181 18.44 -18.53 20.16
C ALA A 181 19.80 -18.15 19.55
N LEU A 182 19.81 -17.28 18.54
CA LEU A 182 21.02 -16.84 17.85
C LEU A 182 21.82 -15.77 18.62
N THR A 183 21.13 -14.86 19.31
CA THR A 183 21.72 -13.61 19.83
C THR A 183 21.64 -13.46 21.35
N GLY A 184 20.87 -14.31 22.03
CA GLY A 184 20.56 -14.21 23.45
C GLY A 184 19.55 -13.11 23.81
N LYS A 185 18.95 -12.42 22.82
CA LYS A 185 17.95 -11.37 23.04
C LYS A 185 16.77 -11.50 22.09
N TYR A 186 15.58 -11.20 22.60
CA TYR A 186 14.37 -11.13 21.78
C TYR A 186 14.27 -9.78 21.06
N PRO A 187 13.77 -9.73 19.81
CA PRO A 187 13.30 -8.48 19.22
C PRO A 187 12.28 -7.80 20.14
N ALA A 188 12.22 -6.46 20.15
CA ALA A 188 11.23 -5.74 20.96
C ALA A 188 9.80 -5.86 20.44
N ILE A 189 9.64 -6.04 19.12
CA ILE A 189 8.36 -6.12 18.42
C ILE A 189 8.22 -7.50 17.75
N ASN A 190 7.05 -8.12 17.86
CA ASN A 190 6.69 -9.27 17.02
C ASN A 190 5.54 -8.88 16.09
N GLY A 191 5.71 -9.15 14.80
CA GLY A 191 4.70 -8.96 13.77
C GLY A 191 3.80 -10.17 13.60
N TYR A 192 2.51 -9.97 13.39
CA TYR A 192 1.53 -11.00 13.10
C TYR A 192 0.68 -10.63 11.87
N ASP A 193 -0.06 -11.57 11.31
CA ASP A 193 -0.93 -11.31 10.14
C ASP A 193 -2.30 -12.00 10.23
N TYR A 194 -3.34 -11.28 9.86
CA TYR A 194 -4.70 -11.79 9.65
C TYR A 194 -4.96 -12.40 8.26
N ILE A 195 -3.89 -12.67 7.49
CA ILE A 195 -3.89 -13.24 6.13
C ILE A 195 -4.86 -14.43 5.93
N HIS A 196 -5.06 -15.25 6.95
CA HIS A 196 -5.88 -16.45 6.89
C HIS A 196 -7.26 -16.29 7.53
N LEU A 197 -7.81 -15.07 7.57
CA LEU A 197 -9.13 -14.78 8.16
C LEU A 197 -10.24 -15.71 7.61
N GLN A 198 -10.12 -16.15 6.35
CA GLN A 198 -11.09 -17.05 5.73
C GLN A 198 -10.97 -18.52 6.15
N SER A 199 -9.79 -18.92 6.64
CA SER A 199 -9.48 -20.29 7.04
C SER A 199 -9.50 -20.50 8.55
N THR A 200 -9.66 -19.42 9.33
CA THR A 200 -9.59 -19.51 10.78
C THR A 200 -10.75 -20.31 11.37
N SER A 201 -10.43 -21.21 12.29
CA SER A 201 -11.40 -22.02 13.02
C SER A 201 -10.86 -22.38 14.41
N PRO A 202 -11.71 -22.42 15.45
CA PRO A 202 -11.29 -22.82 16.79
C PRO A 202 -10.57 -24.17 16.80
N GLY A 203 -9.34 -24.21 17.30
CA GLY A 203 -8.50 -25.41 17.33
C GLY A 203 -8.00 -25.93 15.97
N GLY A 204 -8.24 -25.17 14.88
CA GLY A 204 -7.71 -25.48 13.56
C GLY A 204 -6.23 -25.16 13.42
N TRP A 205 -5.66 -25.39 12.23
CA TRP A 205 -4.26 -25.07 11.92
C TRP A 205 -3.95 -23.57 12.05
N ILE A 206 -4.98 -22.72 11.88
CA ILE A 206 -4.94 -21.30 12.20
C ILE A 206 -6.19 -20.94 13.01
N ASP A 207 -5.98 -20.34 14.16
CA ASP A 207 -7.04 -19.98 15.11
C ASP A 207 -6.77 -18.59 15.70
N TYR A 208 -7.42 -17.57 15.13
CA TYR A 208 -7.29 -16.21 15.63
C TYR A 208 -8.07 -15.99 16.92
N ALA A 209 -8.99 -16.87 17.32
CA ALA A 209 -9.64 -16.78 18.64
C ALA A 209 -8.65 -17.17 19.76
N ASN A 210 -7.67 -18.02 19.46
CA ASN A 210 -6.57 -18.31 20.35
C ASN A 210 -5.51 -17.18 20.33
N ILE A 211 -5.62 -16.26 21.30
CA ILE A 211 -4.66 -15.16 21.44
C ILE A 211 -3.39 -15.51 22.21
N ALA A 212 -3.19 -16.76 22.65
CA ALA A 212 -2.01 -17.12 23.45
C ALA A 212 -0.67 -16.72 22.81
N PRO A 213 -0.45 -16.84 21.47
CA PRO A 213 0.79 -16.37 20.83
C PRO A 213 1.04 -14.87 20.97
N VAL A 214 -0.02 -14.06 20.93
CA VAL A 214 0.06 -12.59 21.06
C VAL A 214 0.14 -12.17 22.53
N LYS A 215 -0.69 -12.78 23.37
CA LYS A 215 -0.76 -12.48 24.80
C LYS A 215 0.54 -12.84 25.51
N THR A 216 1.11 -14.03 25.24
CA THR A 216 2.40 -14.43 25.83
C THR A 216 3.51 -13.46 25.46
N TRP A 217 3.52 -12.97 24.21
CA TRP A 217 4.49 -11.98 23.78
C TRP A 217 4.33 -10.65 24.49
N HIS A 218 3.09 -10.16 24.59
CA HIS A 218 2.76 -8.91 25.26
C HIS A 218 3.03 -8.95 26.76
N ASP A 219 2.61 -10.01 27.45
CA ASP A 219 2.82 -10.20 28.89
C ASP A 219 4.31 -10.24 29.26
N ALA A 220 5.17 -10.67 28.32
CA ALA A 220 6.62 -10.64 28.46
C ALA A 220 7.25 -9.26 28.14
N GLY A 221 6.45 -8.20 27.99
CA GLY A 221 6.89 -6.83 27.70
C GLY A 221 7.07 -6.50 26.22
N GLY A 222 6.72 -7.42 25.32
CA GLY A 222 6.84 -7.25 23.88
C GLY A 222 5.77 -6.33 23.29
N ILE A 223 6.13 -5.59 22.24
CA ILE A 223 5.19 -4.78 21.45
C ILE A 223 4.60 -5.65 20.33
N VAL A 224 3.31 -5.45 20.05
CA VAL A 224 2.56 -6.21 19.04
C VAL A 224 2.32 -5.31 17.82
N THR A 225 2.71 -5.78 16.64
CA THR A 225 2.29 -5.21 15.35
C THR A 225 1.53 -6.25 14.56
N ILE A 226 0.46 -5.84 13.86
CA ILE A 226 -0.36 -6.76 13.08
C ILE A 226 -0.66 -6.13 11.71
N GLY A 227 -0.26 -6.84 10.66
CA GLY A 227 -0.65 -6.57 9.28
C GLY A 227 -1.89 -7.36 8.86
N TRP A 228 -2.38 -7.08 7.66
CA TRP A 228 -3.44 -7.89 7.06
C TRP A 228 -3.28 -7.99 5.56
N HIS A 229 -2.70 -9.10 5.11
CA HIS A 229 -2.79 -9.51 3.71
C HIS A 229 -4.22 -9.95 3.40
N TRP A 230 -5.07 -8.99 3.02
CA TRP A 230 -6.52 -9.18 2.93
C TRP A 230 -6.91 -10.09 1.76
N ASN A 231 -6.94 -11.39 2.04
CA ASN A 231 -7.38 -12.43 1.12
C ASN A 231 -8.87 -12.31 0.82
N VAL A 232 -9.20 -12.12 -0.46
CA VAL A 232 -10.57 -12.00 -0.98
C VAL A 232 -10.85 -13.09 -2.01
N PRO A 233 -12.13 -13.45 -2.24
CA PRO A 233 -12.54 -14.38 -3.29
C PRO A 233 -11.96 -13.99 -4.65
N THR A 234 -11.39 -14.93 -5.39
CA THR A 234 -10.86 -14.67 -6.73
C THR A 234 -11.96 -14.40 -7.77
N SER A 235 -13.21 -14.74 -7.45
CA SER A 235 -14.41 -14.51 -8.25
C SER A 235 -15.61 -14.32 -7.32
N ASN A 236 -16.73 -13.81 -7.83
CA ASN A 236 -17.92 -13.56 -7.03
C ASN A 236 -18.37 -14.82 -6.24
N PRO A 237 -18.20 -14.88 -4.90
CA PRO A 237 -18.52 -16.07 -4.12
C PRO A 237 -20.03 -16.30 -3.97
N TYR A 238 -20.83 -15.30 -4.33
CA TYR A 238 -22.28 -15.37 -4.37
C TYR A 238 -22.78 -15.79 -5.75
N ALA A 239 -21.94 -15.78 -6.78
CA ALA A 239 -22.26 -16.43 -8.04
C ALA A 239 -21.89 -17.90 -7.93
N SER A 240 -22.89 -18.77 -8.04
CA SER A 240 -22.62 -20.19 -8.09
C SER A 240 -22.34 -20.64 -9.52
N THR A 241 -21.31 -21.46 -9.74
CA THR A 241 -20.91 -21.90 -11.10
C THR A 241 -20.76 -23.41 -11.26
N VAL A 242 -20.92 -24.20 -10.19
CA VAL A 242 -20.81 -25.67 -10.26
C VAL A 242 -22.19 -26.31 -10.15
N PRO A 243 -22.70 -26.95 -11.21
CA PRO A 243 -23.94 -27.71 -11.14
C PRO A 243 -23.81 -28.89 -10.17
N VAL A 244 -24.61 -28.89 -9.11
CA VAL A 244 -24.78 -30.01 -8.18
C VAL A 244 -26.10 -30.70 -8.47
N VAL A 245 -26.07 -32.03 -8.57
CA VAL A 245 -27.25 -32.85 -8.87
C VAL A 245 -28.20 -32.88 -7.68
N LEU A 246 -29.43 -32.41 -7.89
CA LEU A 246 -30.56 -32.62 -6.98
C LEU A 246 -31.35 -33.88 -7.35
N TYR A 247 -31.40 -34.22 -8.65
CA TYR A 247 -32.02 -35.42 -9.19
C TYR A 247 -31.23 -35.93 -10.40
N GLY A 248 -30.78 -37.18 -10.34
CA GLY A 248 -29.96 -37.79 -11.40
C GLY A 248 -30.63 -38.96 -12.13
N GLY A 249 -31.86 -39.32 -11.77
CA GLY A 249 -32.59 -40.44 -12.37
C GLY A 249 -33.37 -41.30 -11.36
N PRO A 250 -34.19 -42.26 -11.83
CA PRO A 250 -34.46 -42.60 -13.24
C PRO A 250 -35.20 -41.47 -13.99
N ASN A 251 -35.34 -41.53 -15.31
CA ASN A 251 -36.12 -40.51 -16.03
C ASN A 251 -37.56 -40.45 -15.49
N LYS A 252 -38.13 -39.24 -15.38
CA LYS A 252 -39.50 -39.02 -14.91
C LYS A 252 -40.38 -38.49 -16.03
N ASP A 253 -41.40 -39.26 -16.39
CA ASP A 253 -42.42 -38.81 -17.34
C ASP A 253 -43.34 -37.77 -16.71
N MET A 254 -43.65 -36.72 -17.47
CA MET A 254 -44.60 -35.66 -17.14
C MET A 254 -45.79 -35.79 -18.10
N PRO A 255 -46.80 -36.63 -17.79
CA PRO A 255 -47.93 -36.88 -18.68
C PRO A 255 -48.88 -35.67 -18.80
N ALA A 256 -49.72 -35.69 -19.84
CA ALA A 256 -50.71 -34.64 -20.16
C ALA A 256 -51.71 -34.35 -19.01
N ASP A 257 -51.88 -35.28 -18.06
CA ASP A 257 -52.82 -35.16 -16.93
C ASP A 257 -52.20 -34.48 -15.69
N TRP A 258 -50.97 -33.95 -15.78
CA TRP A 258 -50.23 -33.28 -14.71
C TRP A 258 -49.87 -34.17 -13.50
N SER A 259 -50.03 -35.48 -13.59
CA SER A 259 -49.72 -36.39 -12.46
C SER A 259 -48.20 -36.54 -12.20
N GLY A 260 -47.36 -36.22 -13.20
CA GLY A 260 -45.90 -36.30 -13.10
C GLY A 260 -45.28 -35.21 -12.23
N HIS A 261 -44.43 -35.62 -11.28
CA HIS A 261 -43.63 -34.71 -10.47
C HIS A 261 -42.36 -35.35 -9.91
N ILE A 262 -41.37 -34.52 -9.55
CA ILE A 262 -40.19 -34.89 -8.75
C ILE A 262 -40.21 -34.04 -7.49
N GLN A 263 -40.28 -34.72 -6.34
CA GLN A 263 -40.29 -34.06 -5.04
C GLN A 263 -38.89 -34.01 -4.44
N LEU A 264 -38.35 -32.79 -4.30
CA LEU A 264 -37.00 -32.49 -3.82
C LEU A 264 -37.07 -31.76 -2.48
N THR A 265 -37.74 -32.38 -1.50
CA THR A 265 -38.01 -31.80 -0.17
C THR A 265 -37.24 -32.49 0.96
N THR A 266 -36.32 -33.40 0.64
CA THR A 266 -35.53 -34.14 1.62
C THR A 266 -34.49 -33.24 2.31
N GLN A 267 -34.01 -33.65 3.50
CA GLN A 267 -32.95 -32.92 4.20
C GLN A 267 -31.65 -32.86 3.38
N ALA A 268 -31.33 -33.90 2.62
CA ALA A 268 -30.16 -33.93 1.73
C ALA A 268 -30.28 -32.88 0.61
N THR A 269 -31.44 -32.78 -0.04
CA THR A 269 -31.69 -31.75 -1.04
C THR A 269 -31.61 -30.35 -0.43
N LYS A 270 -32.24 -30.12 0.73
CA LYS A 270 -32.17 -28.82 1.42
C LYS A 270 -30.75 -28.45 1.83
N ALA A 271 -29.92 -29.42 2.22
CA ALA A 271 -28.51 -29.19 2.53
C ALA A 271 -27.69 -28.79 1.29
N ILE A 272 -28.05 -29.27 0.09
CA ILE A 272 -27.44 -28.82 -1.17
C ILE A 272 -27.93 -27.40 -1.50
N LEU A 273 -29.23 -27.13 -1.42
CA LEU A 273 -29.84 -25.82 -1.66
C LEU A 273 -29.34 -24.75 -0.68
N ALA A 274 -28.99 -25.13 0.55
CA ALA A 274 -28.36 -24.24 1.53
C ALA A 274 -27.00 -23.71 1.07
N LYS A 275 -26.32 -24.41 0.15
CA LYS A 275 -25.03 -24.00 -0.44
C LYS A 275 -25.18 -23.20 -1.74
N ALA A 276 -26.40 -23.04 -2.26
CA ALA A 276 -26.68 -22.15 -3.38
C ALA A 276 -26.75 -20.69 -2.89
N SER A 277 -26.40 -19.77 -3.79
CA SER A 277 -26.33 -18.32 -3.55
C SER A 277 -27.28 -17.55 -4.48
N VAL A 278 -27.56 -16.29 -4.15
CA VAL A 278 -28.33 -15.40 -5.05
C VAL A 278 -27.62 -15.28 -6.39
N GLY A 279 -28.31 -15.59 -7.48
CA GLY A 279 -27.78 -15.66 -8.84
C GLY A 279 -27.54 -17.09 -9.35
N SER A 280 -27.57 -18.11 -8.48
CA SER A 280 -27.44 -19.52 -8.87
C SER A 280 -28.57 -19.93 -9.81
N LYS A 281 -28.30 -20.82 -10.77
CA LYS A 281 -29.33 -21.40 -11.63
C LYS A 281 -29.77 -22.77 -11.13
N LEU A 282 -31.07 -22.92 -10.89
CA LEU A 282 -31.73 -24.22 -10.92
C LEU A 282 -32.00 -24.58 -12.39
N VAL A 283 -31.52 -25.73 -12.83
CA VAL A 283 -31.68 -26.23 -14.20
C VAL A 283 -32.39 -27.57 -14.17
N VAL A 284 -33.47 -27.69 -14.95
CA VAL A 284 -34.17 -28.94 -15.20
C VAL A 284 -33.87 -29.39 -16.62
N LYS A 285 -33.23 -30.54 -16.75
CA LYS A 285 -32.94 -31.18 -18.05
C LYS A 285 -34.14 -31.99 -18.49
N ILE A 286 -34.53 -31.86 -19.75
CA ILE A 286 -35.75 -32.45 -20.31
C ILE A 286 -35.48 -33.10 -21.67
N THR A 287 -36.39 -34.00 -22.07
CA THR A 287 -36.44 -34.60 -23.41
C THR A 287 -37.88 -34.91 -23.78
N ASN A 288 -38.13 -35.39 -25.00
CA ASN A 288 -39.46 -35.77 -25.51
C ASN A 288 -40.52 -34.66 -25.38
N VAL A 289 -40.10 -33.40 -25.55
CA VAL A 289 -40.97 -32.22 -25.37
C VAL A 289 -41.97 -32.13 -26.53
N LYS A 290 -43.27 -32.25 -26.25
CA LYS A 290 -44.32 -32.10 -27.26
C LYS A 290 -44.76 -30.64 -27.41
N ALA A 291 -45.57 -30.38 -28.44
CA ALA A 291 -46.22 -29.09 -28.62
C ALA A 291 -47.08 -28.75 -27.38
N ASN A 292 -46.97 -27.50 -26.92
CA ASN A 292 -47.66 -26.97 -25.73
C ASN A 292 -47.24 -27.56 -24.37
N ALA A 293 -46.07 -28.21 -24.29
CA ALA A 293 -45.53 -28.65 -23.01
C ALA A 293 -45.32 -27.47 -22.05
N GLN A 294 -45.65 -27.67 -20.78
CA GLN A 294 -45.46 -26.67 -19.72
C GLN A 294 -44.70 -27.24 -18.52
N GLY A 295 -43.78 -26.45 -17.98
CA GLY A 295 -43.08 -26.72 -16.74
C GLY A 295 -43.72 -26.03 -15.53
N SER A 296 -43.40 -26.52 -14.34
CA SER A 296 -43.86 -26.00 -13.05
C SER A 296 -42.78 -26.19 -11.99
N ILE A 297 -42.53 -25.13 -11.19
CA ILE A 297 -41.61 -25.16 -10.05
C ILE A 297 -42.38 -24.67 -8.82
N LYS A 298 -42.66 -25.59 -7.88
CA LYS A 298 -43.52 -25.36 -6.72
C LYS A 298 -42.80 -25.61 -5.40
N ASN A 299 -43.25 -24.98 -4.33
CA ASN A 299 -42.82 -25.26 -2.97
C ASN A 299 -43.44 -26.57 -2.44
N SER A 300 -43.08 -26.98 -1.21
CA SER A 300 -43.63 -28.19 -0.57
C SER A 300 -45.13 -28.12 -0.25
N LYS A 301 -45.76 -26.95 -0.38
CA LYS A 301 -47.20 -26.72 -0.25
C LYS A 301 -47.91 -26.68 -1.60
N TRP A 302 -47.25 -27.06 -2.69
CA TRP A 302 -47.78 -27.07 -4.07
C TRP A 302 -48.13 -25.70 -4.66
N ALA A 303 -47.67 -24.61 -4.04
CA ALA A 303 -47.77 -23.27 -4.63
C ALA A 303 -46.55 -22.99 -5.50
N GLY A 304 -46.76 -22.37 -6.67
CA GLY A 304 -45.67 -21.92 -7.55
C GLY A 304 -44.76 -20.93 -6.83
N PHE A 305 -43.44 -21.04 -7.06
CA PHE A 305 -42.50 -20.04 -6.56
C PHE A 305 -42.78 -18.68 -7.20
N VAL A 306 -42.64 -17.61 -6.43
CA VAL A 306 -42.71 -16.23 -6.93
C VAL A 306 -41.37 -15.56 -6.69
N ASP A 307 -40.75 -15.04 -7.75
CA ASP A 307 -39.47 -14.33 -7.67
C ASP A 307 -39.65 -12.87 -7.21
N GLU A 308 -38.56 -12.18 -6.87
CA GLU A 308 -38.55 -10.78 -6.41
C GLU A 308 -39.15 -9.79 -7.41
N LYS A 309 -39.21 -10.17 -8.70
CA LYS A 309 -39.83 -9.39 -9.77
C LYS A 309 -41.31 -9.71 -9.94
N GLY A 310 -41.86 -10.60 -9.10
CA GLY A 310 -43.26 -11.04 -9.15
C GLY A 310 -43.54 -12.09 -10.21
N LYS A 311 -42.53 -12.69 -10.85
CA LYS A 311 -42.75 -13.77 -11.81
C LYS A 311 -43.18 -15.03 -11.06
N ASN A 312 -44.33 -15.57 -11.44
CA ASN A 312 -44.84 -16.83 -10.90
C ASN A 312 -44.33 -18.02 -11.75
N TRP A 313 -43.77 -19.03 -11.09
CA TRP A 313 -43.24 -20.25 -11.68
C TRP A 313 -44.21 -21.44 -11.57
N ASP A 314 -45.49 -21.16 -11.29
CA ASP A 314 -46.54 -22.18 -11.21
C ASP A 314 -46.73 -22.92 -12.54
N TYR A 315 -46.80 -22.18 -13.65
CA TYR A 315 -46.97 -22.71 -15.00
C TYR A 315 -46.26 -21.83 -16.02
N PHE A 316 -45.43 -22.42 -16.89
CA PHE A 316 -44.75 -21.71 -17.96
C PHE A 316 -44.48 -22.61 -19.16
N ASN A 317 -44.49 -22.04 -20.36
CA ASN A 317 -44.17 -22.78 -21.59
C ASN A 317 -42.69 -23.16 -21.61
N ILE A 318 -42.40 -24.38 -22.08
CA ILE A 318 -41.03 -24.90 -22.20
C ILE A 318 -40.75 -25.39 -23.61
N SER A 319 -39.47 -25.41 -23.98
CA SER A 319 -38.98 -25.89 -25.27
C SER A 319 -37.50 -26.27 -25.15
N GLY A 320 -36.98 -27.06 -26.09
CA GLY A 320 -35.57 -27.44 -26.11
C GLY A 320 -35.24 -28.60 -25.18
N ASP A 321 -34.02 -28.62 -24.64
CA ASP A 321 -33.46 -29.71 -23.84
C ASP A 321 -33.37 -29.39 -22.33
N SER A 322 -33.72 -28.16 -21.94
CA SER A 322 -33.72 -27.71 -20.55
C SER A 322 -34.52 -26.43 -20.34
N TYR A 323 -34.89 -26.17 -19.08
CA TYR A 323 -35.30 -24.85 -18.61
C TYR A 323 -34.60 -24.51 -17.30
N SER A 324 -34.56 -23.23 -16.95
CA SER A 324 -33.87 -22.78 -15.73
C SER A 324 -34.56 -21.62 -15.03
N MET A 325 -34.28 -21.51 -13.73
CA MET A 325 -34.65 -20.39 -12.87
C MET A 325 -33.40 -19.85 -12.19
N THR A 326 -33.15 -18.55 -12.31
CA THR A 326 -32.15 -17.84 -11.51
C THR A 326 -32.72 -17.59 -10.12
N LEU A 327 -32.03 -18.07 -9.10
CA LEU A 327 -32.43 -17.95 -7.70
C LEU A 327 -32.12 -16.54 -7.18
N ASP A 328 -33.11 -15.91 -6.56
CA ASP A 328 -32.97 -14.63 -5.85
C ASP A 328 -33.10 -14.85 -4.33
N GLN A 329 -33.15 -13.79 -3.53
CA GLN A 329 -33.23 -13.93 -2.07
C GLN A 329 -34.54 -14.59 -1.65
N THR A 330 -35.65 -14.26 -2.32
CA THR A 330 -37.00 -14.78 -2.00
C THR A 330 -37.11 -16.28 -2.25
N THR A 331 -36.83 -16.70 -3.48
CA THR A 331 -36.89 -18.11 -3.90
C THR A 331 -35.90 -18.97 -3.11
N LEU A 332 -34.68 -18.47 -2.86
CA LEU A 332 -33.67 -19.20 -2.12
C LEU A 332 -34.04 -19.39 -0.64
N THR A 333 -34.65 -18.38 -0.02
CA THR A 333 -35.15 -18.47 1.37
C THR A 333 -36.18 -19.58 1.50
N GLU A 334 -37.15 -19.61 0.58
CA GLU A 334 -38.21 -20.60 0.59
C GLU A 334 -37.69 -22.02 0.24
N MET A 335 -36.82 -22.16 -0.76
CA MET A 335 -36.20 -23.44 -1.12
C MET A 335 -35.36 -24.03 0.02
N ARG A 336 -34.64 -23.19 0.78
CA ARG A 336 -33.86 -23.65 1.93
C ARG A 336 -34.74 -24.18 3.05
N ALA A 337 -35.88 -23.53 3.29
CA ALA A 337 -36.82 -23.96 4.32
C ALA A 337 -37.56 -25.24 3.92
N ASN A 338 -38.06 -25.28 2.67
CA ASN A 338 -39.13 -26.17 2.27
C ASN A 338 -38.74 -27.17 1.17
N GLY A 339 -37.60 -26.97 0.50
CA GLY A 339 -37.26 -27.68 -0.73
C GLY A 339 -38.12 -27.22 -1.92
N LEU A 340 -38.19 -28.05 -2.95
CA LEU A 340 -38.95 -27.75 -4.17
C LEU A 340 -39.60 -29.00 -4.77
N ILE A 341 -40.54 -28.79 -5.68
CA ILE A 341 -41.20 -29.79 -6.51
C ILE A 341 -41.08 -29.33 -7.96
N ILE A 342 -40.60 -30.22 -8.82
CA ILE A 342 -40.62 -30.05 -10.27
C ILE A 342 -41.85 -30.79 -10.81
N GLY A 343 -42.75 -30.09 -11.47
CA GLY A 343 -43.93 -30.66 -12.14
C GLY A 343 -44.05 -30.15 -13.57
N GLY A 344 -45.07 -30.62 -14.29
CA GLY A 344 -45.36 -30.19 -15.66
C GLY A 344 -46.14 -31.24 -16.45
N HIS A 345 -46.28 -31.04 -17.76
CA HIS A 345 -46.88 -32.00 -18.67
C HIS A 345 -46.27 -31.97 -20.08
N ASP A 346 -46.35 -33.12 -20.76
CA ASP A 346 -45.93 -33.42 -22.13
C ASP A 346 -44.40 -33.35 -22.40
N TYR A 347 -43.62 -33.84 -21.45
CA TYR A 347 -42.16 -34.05 -21.59
C TYR A 347 -41.64 -35.07 -20.58
N THR A 348 -40.36 -35.39 -20.66
CA THR A 348 -39.67 -36.24 -19.68
C THR A 348 -38.56 -35.44 -19.01
N VAL A 349 -38.49 -35.44 -17.66
CA VAL A 349 -37.35 -34.90 -16.91
C VAL A 349 -36.25 -35.96 -16.83
N THR A 350 -35.02 -35.57 -17.17
CA THR A 350 -33.83 -36.43 -17.13
C THR A 350 -32.85 -36.04 -16.03
N GLY A 351 -33.00 -34.86 -15.44
CA GLY A 351 -32.19 -34.45 -14.30
C GLY A 351 -32.56 -33.07 -13.78
N VAL A 352 -32.22 -32.81 -12.52
CA VAL A 352 -32.35 -31.50 -11.88
C VAL A 352 -31.03 -31.17 -11.22
N THR A 353 -30.44 -30.03 -11.56
CA THR A 353 -29.21 -29.52 -10.95
C THR A 353 -29.43 -28.12 -10.40
N VAL A 354 -28.73 -27.76 -9.34
CA VAL A 354 -28.61 -26.37 -8.90
C VAL A 354 -27.14 -25.99 -8.91
N GLU A 355 -26.81 -24.81 -9.40
CA GLU A 355 -25.49 -24.26 -9.16
C GLU A 355 -25.35 -24.07 -7.63
N ALA A 356 -24.38 -24.75 -7.01
CA ALA A 356 -23.97 -24.47 -5.62
C ALA A 356 -22.47 -24.10 -5.53
N ALA A 357 -22.09 -23.34 -4.49
CA ALA A 357 -20.75 -22.78 -4.36
C ALA A 357 -19.66 -23.88 -4.50
N GLY A 358 -18.84 -23.77 -5.54
CA GLY A 358 -17.56 -24.47 -5.63
C GLY A 358 -16.57 -23.91 -4.62
N THR A 359 -15.40 -24.55 -4.49
CA THR A 359 -14.32 -24.07 -3.61
C THR A 359 -13.84 -22.69 -4.07
N VAL A 360 -14.28 -21.64 -3.38
CA VAL A 360 -13.83 -20.26 -3.61
C VAL A 360 -12.34 -20.21 -3.25
N LYS A 361 -11.51 -19.86 -4.23
CA LYS A 361 -10.09 -19.53 -3.98
C LYS A 361 -10.01 -18.12 -3.42
N TYR A 362 -9.03 -17.89 -2.54
CA TYR A 362 -8.80 -16.59 -1.93
C TYR A 362 -7.37 -16.12 -2.24
N GLU A 363 -7.24 -14.88 -2.70
CA GLU A 363 -5.96 -14.25 -3.03
C GLU A 363 -6.03 -12.75 -2.72
N PHE A 364 -4.92 -12.15 -2.29
CA PHE A 364 -4.82 -10.69 -2.08
C PHE A 364 -4.19 -9.95 -3.27
N TYR A 365 -3.52 -10.65 -4.18
CA TYR A 365 -2.89 -10.04 -5.36
C TYR A 365 -3.94 -9.63 -6.40
N ALA A 366 -3.86 -8.38 -6.85
CA ALA A 366 -4.77 -7.79 -7.84
C ALA A 366 -4.81 -8.58 -9.16
N ALA A 367 -3.66 -9.09 -9.61
CA ALA A 367 -3.58 -9.86 -10.87
C ALA A 367 -4.30 -11.23 -10.82
N LYS A 368 -4.75 -11.67 -9.64
CA LYS A 368 -5.31 -13.00 -9.42
C LYS A 368 -6.79 -13.00 -9.03
N ASN A 369 -7.46 -11.85 -8.96
CA ASN A 369 -8.85 -11.79 -8.55
C ASN A 369 -9.68 -10.82 -9.42
N GLU A 370 -10.97 -11.15 -9.57
CA GLU A 370 -12.01 -10.26 -10.12
C GLU A 370 -12.45 -9.20 -9.09
N PHE A 371 -11.91 -9.26 -7.87
CA PHE A 371 -12.25 -8.38 -6.77
C PHE A 371 -11.51 -7.05 -6.92
N THR A 372 -12.19 -6.01 -7.39
CA THR A 372 -11.56 -4.71 -7.62
C THR A 372 -11.76 -3.75 -6.44
N LEU A 373 -10.78 -2.85 -6.22
CA LEU A 373 -10.93 -1.75 -5.26
C LEU A 373 -12.16 -0.89 -5.55
N ASN A 374 -12.42 -0.58 -6.82
CA ASN A 374 -13.55 0.24 -7.23
C ASN A 374 -14.88 -0.40 -6.83
N ASP A 375 -15.04 -1.71 -7.07
CA ASP A 375 -16.24 -2.42 -6.67
C ASP A 375 -16.34 -2.52 -5.15
N ALA A 376 -15.23 -2.78 -4.45
CA ALA A 376 -15.20 -2.87 -2.98
C ALA A 376 -15.70 -1.60 -2.28
N VAL A 377 -15.49 -0.42 -2.88
CA VAL A 377 -15.96 0.88 -2.35
C VAL A 377 -17.24 1.40 -3.00
N THR A 378 -17.88 0.61 -3.87
CA THR A 378 -19.16 0.94 -4.53
C THR A 378 -20.28 0.13 -3.90
N ASP A 379 -21.25 0.80 -3.29
CA ASP A 379 -22.37 0.13 -2.63
C ASP A 379 -23.19 -0.72 -3.62
N GLY A 380 -23.66 -1.88 -3.15
CA GLY A 380 -24.47 -2.80 -3.95
C GLY A 380 -23.68 -3.83 -4.78
N THR A 381 -22.37 -3.66 -4.95
CA THR A 381 -21.53 -4.69 -5.60
C THR A 381 -21.33 -5.89 -4.66
N TRP A 382 -20.95 -7.03 -5.23
CA TRP A 382 -20.60 -8.21 -4.43
C TRP A 382 -19.30 -8.02 -3.64
N ALA A 383 -18.31 -7.31 -4.22
CA ALA A 383 -17.05 -7.00 -3.57
C ALA A 383 -17.26 -6.11 -2.34
N ASN A 384 -18.14 -5.11 -2.43
CA ASN A 384 -18.49 -4.26 -1.30
C ASN A 384 -19.19 -5.03 -0.17
N ARG A 385 -20.12 -5.94 -0.51
CA ARG A 385 -20.76 -6.81 0.48
C ARG A 385 -19.75 -7.71 1.19
N PHE A 386 -18.84 -8.32 0.44
CA PHE A 386 -17.80 -9.18 1.00
C PHE A 386 -16.81 -8.38 1.86
N MET A 387 -16.34 -7.23 1.38
CA MET A 387 -15.47 -6.30 2.12
C MET A 387 -16.08 -5.94 3.48
N LYS A 388 -17.35 -5.51 3.50
CA LYS A 388 -18.06 -5.20 4.76
C LYS A 388 -18.18 -6.43 5.66
N SER A 389 -18.50 -7.60 5.10
CA SER A 389 -18.57 -8.86 5.86
C SER A 389 -17.22 -9.25 6.49
N ASP A 390 -16.10 -8.95 5.85
CA ASP A 390 -14.77 -9.22 6.39
C ASP A 390 -14.39 -8.25 7.50
N LEU A 391 -14.76 -6.97 7.36
CA LEU A 391 -14.65 -6.00 8.45
C LEU A 391 -15.46 -6.45 9.67
N GLU A 392 -16.67 -6.98 9.49
CA GLU A 392 -17.45 -7.59 10.58
C GLU A 392 -16.72 -8.78 11.23
N LYS A 393 -16.17 -9.66 10.39
CA LYS A 393 -15.56 -10.92 10.81
C LYS A 393 -14.31 -10.71 11.66
N ILE A 394 -13.51 -9.69 11.38
CA ILE A 394 -12.26 -9.42 12.11
C ILE A 394 -12.49 -8.70 13.46
N VAL A 395 -13.59 -7.96 13.62
CA VAL A 395 -13.88 -7.16 14.83
C VAL A 395 -13.79 -7.99 16.13
N PRO A 396 -14.39 -9.19 16.27
CA PRO A 396 -14.27 -9.99 17.48
C PRO A 396 -12.82 -10.30 17.86
N TYR A 397 -11.95 -10.52 16.87
CA TYR A 397 -10.53 -10.81 17.10
C TYR A 397 -9.74 -9.59 17.55
N LEU A 398 -10.06 -8.40 17.06
CA LEU A 398 -9.45 -7.16 17.55
C LEU A 398 -9.95 -6.82 18.96
N LEU A 399 -11.26 -6.97 19.21
CA LEU A 399 -11.86 -6.70 20.51
C LEU A 399 -11.37 -7.66 21.60
N GLN A 400 -11.00 -8.91 21.28
CA GLN A 400 -10.46 -9.82 22.28
C GLN A 400 -9.04 -9.41 22.72
N LEU A 401 -8.23 -8.85 21.80
CA LEU A 401 -6.92 -8.27 22.14
C LEU A 401 -7.11 -7.03 23.01
N GLN A 402 -8.08 -6.17 22.67
CA GLN A 402 -8.46 -5.03 23.50
C GLN A 402 -8.88 -5.44 24.91
N ARG A 403 -9.76 -6.45 25.03
CA ARG A 403 -10.19 -6.98 26.34
C ARG A 403 -9.03 -7.55 27.16
N ALA A 404 -7.98 -8.04 26.50
CA ALA A 404 -6.76 -8.51 27.13
C ALA A 404 -5.75 -7.39 27.45
N GLY A 405 -6.10 -6.11 27.20
CA GLY A 405 -5.24 -4.96 27.45
C GLY A 405 -4.11 -4.79 26.43
N ILE A 406 -4.20 -5.43 25.26
CA ILE A 406 -3.11 -5.49 24.28
C ILE A 406 -3.28 -4.34 23.25
N PRO A 407 -2.41 -3.32 23.26
CA PRO A 407 -2.34 -2.33 22.19
C PRO A 407 -1.65 -2.91 20.95
N VAL A 408 -2.10 -2.51 19.76
CA VAL A 408 -1.61 -3.04 18.49
C VAL A 408 -1.16 -1.92 17.56
N LEU A 409 0.06 -2.03 17.02
CA LEU A 409 0.46 -1.29 15.82
C LEU A 409 -0.27 -1.93 14.63
N TRP A 410 -1.36 -1.31 14.19
CA TRP A 410 -2.24 -1.83 13.15
C TRP A 410 -1.83 -1.28 11.79
N ARG A 411 -1.34 -2.16 10.92
CA ARG A 411 -0.81 -1.79 9.59
C ARG A 411 -1.57 -2.48 8.46
N PRO A 412 -2.86 -2.13 8.25
CA PRO A 412 -3.66 -2.71 7.18
C PRO A 412 -3.35 -2.05 5.84
N LEU A 413 -3.82 -2.66 4.73
CA LEU A 413 -3.84 -2.03 3.41
C LEU A 413 -2.46 -1.45 3.00
N HIS A 414 -1.38 -2.15 3.32
CA HIS A 414 0.01 -1.73 3.11
C HIS A 414 0.39 -1.74 1.63
N GLU A 415 1.46 -1.01 1.28
CA GLU A 415 2.05 -0.98 -0.08
C GLU A 415 1.07 -0.60 -1.21
N ALA A 416 0.05 0.19 -0.90
CA ALA A 416 -1.07 0.42 -1.81
C ALA A 416 -0.67 1.07 -3.15
N ALA A 417 0.22 2.06 -3.12
CA ALA A 417 0.66 2.73 -4.34
C ALA A 417 1.55 1.86 -5.25
N GLY A 418 2.00 0.70 -4.77
CA GLY A 418 2.65 -0.34 -5.58
C GLY A 418 1.69 -1.07 -6.53
N LYS A 419 0.38 -1.01 -6.24
CA LYS A 419 -0.72 -1.56 -7.07
C LYS A 419 -0.75 -3.08 -7.27
N TRP A 420 0.14 -3.85 -6.63
CA TRP A 420 0.13 -5.31 -6.72
C TRP A 420 -0.96 -5.96 -5.86
N PHE A 421 -1.41 -5.30 -4.79
CA PHE A 421 -2.54 -5.76 -3.98
C PHE A 421 -3.87 -5.18 -4.47
N TRP A 422 -4.96 -5.91 -4.28
CA TRP A 422 -6.27 -5.49 -4.78
C TRP A 422 -6.70 -4.12 -4.24
N TRP A 423 -6.35 -3.79 -3.00
CA TRP A 423 -6.64 -2.49 -2.38
C TRP A 423 -5.80 -1.33 -2.94
N GLY A 424 -4.71 -1.63 -3.65
CA GLY A 424 -3.87 -0.69 -4.37
C GLY A 424 -4.19 -0.59 -5.86
N ASN A 425 -4.89 -1.57 -6.43
CA ASN A 425 -5.22 -1.61 -7.85
C ASN A 425 -6.46 -0.76 -8.18
N GLY A 426 -6.28 0.55 -8.10
CA GLY A 426 -7.29 1.55 -8.42
C GLY A 426 -6.75 2.97 -8.29
N THR A 427 -7.60 3.93 -7.92
CA THR A 427 -7.21 5.32 -7.70
C THR A 427 -6.83 5.55 -6.23
N ALA A 428 -5.95 6.53 -5.99
CA ALA A 428 -5.60 6.98 -4.65
C ALA A 428 -6.84 7.44 -3.84
N GLU A 429 -7.83 8.05 -4.51
CA GLU A 429 -9.10 8.42 -3.90
C GLU A 429 -9.88 7.21 -3.36
N ASN A 430 -10.04 6.16 -4.17
CA ASN A 430 -10.73 4.95 -3.73
C ASN A 430 -9.97 4.23 -2.62
N TYR A 431 -8.64 4.28 -2.63
CA TYR A 431 -7.83 3.75 -1.53
C TYR A 431 -8.10 4.50 -0.22
N ARG A 432 -8.06 5.84 -0.25
CA ARG A 432 -8.39 6.65 0.94
C ARG A 432 -9.80 6.36 1.44
N LYS A 433 -10.77 6.21 0.52
CA LYS A 433 -12.14 5.81 0.86
C LYS A 433 -12.20 4.45 1.57
N LEU A 434 -11.45 3.45 1.11
CA LEU A 434 -11.36 2.14 1.76
C LEU A 434 -10.71 2.24 3.15
N TRP A 435 -9.62 3.01 3.29
CA TRP A 435 -8.96 3.26 4.57
C TRP A 435 -9.92 3.91 5.57
N HIS A 436 -10.58 5.00 5.18
CA HIS A 436 -11.56 5.71 6.03
C HIS A 436 -12.71 4.79 6.42
N THR A 437 -13.20 3.98 5.47
CA THR A 437 -14.26 2.98 5.74
C THR A 437 -13.84 2.01 6.84
N MET A 438 -12.62 1.45 6.77
CA MET A 438 -12.11 0.55 7.80
C MET A 438 -11.94 1.25 9.16
N PHE A 439 -11.32 2.43 9.16
CA PHE A 439 -11.08 3.22 10.38
C PHE A 439 -12.39 3.56 11.10
N ASP A 440 -13.34 4.16 10.37
CA ASP A 440 -14.61 4.60 10.94
C ASP A 440 -15.45 3.40 11.37
N PHE A 441 -15.42 2.31 10.60
CA PHE A 441 -16.12 1.07 10.97
C PHE A 441 -15.58 0.47 12.27
N PHE A 442 -14.27 0.30 12.40
CA PHE A 442 -13.66 -0.23 13.64
C PHE A 442 -13.91 0.67 14.84
N LYS A 443 -13.80 1.99 14.66
CA LYS A 443 -14.14 2.97 15.70
C LYS A 443 -15.60 2.85 16.14
N GLN A 444 -16.54 2.74 15.20
CA GLN A 444 -17.97 2.53 15.49
C GLN A 444 -18.24 1.19 16.21
N ARG A 445 -17.42 0.16 15.96
CA ARG A 445 -17.48 -1.13 16.66
C ARG A 445 -16.76 -1.16 18.01
N GLY A 446 -16.27 -0.03 18.49
CA GLY A 446 -15.61 0.08 19.79
C GLY A 446 -14.21 -0.53 19.83
N VAL A 447 -13.59 -0.75 18.66
CA VAL A 447 -12.19 -1.14 18.54
C VAL A 447 -11.33 0.12 18.68
N ASN A 448 -10.71 0.25 19.85
CA ASN A 448 -9.98 1.42 20.31
C ASN A 448 -8.53 1.09 20.74
N ASN A 449 -8.07 -0.14 20.56
CA ASN A 449 -6.73 -0.56 20.96
C ASN A 449 -5.67 -0.44 19.84
N LEU A 450 -5.98 0.25 18.74
CA LEU A 450 -5.15 0.31 17.54
C LEU A 450 -4.38 1.65 17.41
N ILE A 451 -3.11 1.57 17.03
CA ILE A 451 -2.27 2.67 16.54
C ILE A 451 -2.15 2.47 15.02
N TRP A 452 -2.66 3.39 14.22
CA TRP A 452 -2.79 3.23 12.76
C TRP A 452 -1.49 3.56 12.03
N VAL A 453 -0.94 2.55 11.34
CA VAL A 453 0.32 2.65 10.60
C VAL A 453 0.04 2.58 9.10
N TRP A 454 0.27 3.68 8.37
CA TRP A 454 0.08 3.74 6.92
C TRP A 454 1.41 3.56 6.18
N THR A 455 1.49 2.60 5.26
CA THR A 455 2.73 2.30 4.51
C THR A 455 2.81 3.09 3.20
N SER A 456 3.88 3.88 3.03
CA SER A 456 4.17 4.68 1.84
C SER A 456 5.14 4.00 0.87
N GLU A 457 4.80 4.01 -0.43
CA GLU A 457 5.63 3.59 -1.57
C GLU A 457 6.39 4.77 -2.21
N LYS A 458 7.16 5.47 -1.40
CA LYS A 458 8.07 6.59 -1.75
C LYS A 458 7.36 7.87 -2.20
N ASN A 459 6.84 7.94 -3.42
CA ASN A 459 6.28 9.18 -3.98
C ASN A 459 4.78 9.04 -4.24
N ASP A 460 4.04 8.97 -3.15
CA ASP A 460 2.61 8.68 -3.13
C ASP A 460 1.80 9.59 -2.19
N PRO A 461 2.04 10.92 -2.15
CA PRO A 461 1.31 11.83 -1.26
C PRO A 461 -0.21 11.76 -1.46
N ASP A 462 -0.66 11.52 -2.69
CA ASP A 462 -2.08 11.38 -3.00
C ASP A 462 -2.71 10.15 -2.31
N TRP A 463 -1.93 9.14 -1.96
CA TRP A 463 -2.43 7.93 -1.30
C TRP A 463 -2.57 8.10 0.21
N TYR A 464 -2.01 9.17 0.79
CA TYR A 464 -2.06 9.41 2.23
C TYR A 464 -3.51 9.59 2.72
N PRO A 465 -4.00 8.77 3.67
CA PRO A 465 -5.35 8.88 4.19
C PRO A 465 -5.62 10.16 4.99
N GLY A 466 -4.58 10.89 5.39
CA GLY A 466 -4.69 12.16 6.12
C GLY A 466 -4.46 12.03 7.62
N ASP A 467 -4.06 13.14 8.26
CA ASP A 467 -3.58 13.18 9.65
C ASP A 467 -4.58 12.68 10.70
N LYS A 468 -5.88 12.73 10.40
CA LYS A 468 -6.97 12.28 11.28
C LYS A 468 -7.16 10.76 11.29
N TYR A 469 -6.48 10.04 10.39
CA TYR A 469 -6.66 8.60 10.16
C TYR A 469 -5.36 7.80 10.27
N VAL A 470 -4.24 8.45 10.54
CA VAL A 470 -2.90 7.84 10.57
C VAL A 470 -2.10 8.35 11.78
N ASP A 471 -1.46 7.43 12.50
CA ASP A 471 -0.63 7.71 13.67
C ASP A 471 0.87 7.65 13.36
N ILE A 472 1.28 6.71 12.48
CA ILE A 472 2.68 6.43 12.11
C ILE A 472 2.76 6.20 10.59
N ILE A 473 3.84 6.67 9.97
CA ILE A 473 4.16 6.38 8.57
C ILE A 473 5.12 5.20 8.52
N GLY A 474 4.74 4.14 7.82
CA GLY A 474 5.58 3.00 7.46
C GLY A 474 6.20 3.16 6.08
N THR A 475 7.28 2.44 5.84
CA THR A 475 7.81 2.15 4.50
C THR A 475 8.39 0.75 4.50
N ASP A 476 8.23 0.06 3.37
CA ASP A 476 8.75 -1.28 3.19
C ASP A 476 9.94 -1.23 2.21
N MET A 477 11.05 -1.90 2.54
CA MET A 477 12.29 -1.82 1.75
C MET A 477 12.99 -3.16 1.60
N TYR A 478 13.11 -3.62 0.36
CA TYR A 478 13.75 -4.88 0.01
C TYR A 478 14.92 -4.69 -0.96
N GLY A 479 16.02 -5.38 -0.70
CA GLY A 479 17.11 -5.53 -1.65
C GLY A 479 16.63 -6.29 -2.90
N GLN A 480 17.22 -5.97 -4.05
CA GLN A 480 16.85 -6.54 -5.35
C GLN A 480 18.09 -7.08 -6.06
N ASP A 481 17.93 -8.14 -6.85
CA ASP A 481 18.99 -8.74 -7.67
C ASP A 481 20.26 -9.10 -6.87
N GLY A 482 20.07 -9.60 -5.64
CA GLY A 482 21.16 -9.94 -4.72
C GLY A 482 21.90 -8.73 -4.14
N LYS A 483 21.45 -7.50 -4.39
CA LYS A 483 22.06 -6.28 -3.86
C LYS A 483 21.24 -5.75 -2.67
N PRO A 484 21.91 -5.45 -1.54
CA PRO A 484 21.21 -4.87 -0.42
C PRO A 484 20.76 -3.43 -0.69
N VAL A 485 19.69 -3.01 -0.03
CA VAL A 485 19.38 -1.58 0.11
C VAL A 485 20.54 -0.91 0.84
N SER A 486 21.19 0.07 0.21
CA SER A 486 22.31 0.79 0.83
C SER A 486 21.82 1.71 1.96
N ALA A 487 22.72 2.07 2.88
CA ALA A 487 22.43 3.04 3.93
C ALA A 487 22.00 4.39 3.34
N GLN A 488 22.62 4.83 2.23
CA GLN A 488 22.27 6.08 1.55
C GLN A 488 20.84 6.05 1.01
N THR A 489 20.40 4.94 0.41
CA THR A 489 19.02 4.78 -0.07
C THR A 489 18.02 4.79 1.09
N ALA A 490 18.36 4.13 2.21
CA ALA A 490 17.54 4.15 3.42
C ALA A 490 17.39 5.56 4.00
N VAL A 491 18.48 6.31 4.11
CA VAL A 491 18.49 7.71 4.59
C VAL A 491 17.70 8.63 3.67
N GLN A 492 17.88 8.52 2.35
CA GLN A 492 17.10 9.30 1.40
C GLN A 492 15.60 9.04 1.59
N ARG A 493 15.21 7.76 1.70
CA ARG A 493 13.81 7.39 1.98
C ARG A 493 13.32 7.99 3.29
N PHE A 494 14.08 7.84 4.37
CA PHE A 494 13.69 8.38 5.68
C PHE A 494 13.51 9.90 5.61
N ASN A 495 14.47 10.62 5.03
CA ASN A 495 14.46 12.08 4.95
C ASN A 495 13.30 12.61 4.11
N GLU A 496 12.95 11.94 3.01
CA GLU A 496 11.79 12.29 2.19
C GLU A 496 10.47 12.14 2.96
N LEU A 497 10.29 11.02 3.67
CA LEU A 497 9.08 10.77 4.45
C LEU A 497 8.98 11.69 5.66
N ALA A 498 10.08 11.87 6.40
CA ALA A 498 10.16 12.78 7.52
C ALA A 498 9.88 14.23 7.09
N TYR A 499 10.33 14.62 5.89
CA TYR A 499 10.06 15.93 5.32
C TYR A 499 8.60 16.15 4.94
N ARG A 500 7.98 15.14 4.34
CA ARG A 500 6.58 15.17 3.89
C ARG A 500 5.59 15.05 5.05
N TYR A 501 5.95 14.32 6.11
CA TYR A 501 5.11 14.04 7.26
C TYR A 501 5.80 14.44 8.58
N PRO A 502 6.11 15.74 8.78
CA PRO A 502 6.94 16.19 9.89
C PRO A 502 6.30 15.99 11.27
N THR A 503 5.00 15.73 11.32
CA THR A 503 4.24 15.50 12.56
C THR A 503 4.08 14.03 12.92
N LYS A 504 4.60 13.11 12.11
CA LYS A 504 4.41 11.66 12.24
C LYS A 504 5.76 10.95 12.39
N MET A 505 5.79 9.91 13.22
CA MET A 505 6.95 9.01 13.31
C MET A 505 7.07 8.23 12.00
N ILE A 506 8.31 7.98 11.56
CA ILE A 506 8.59 7.16 10.38
C ILE A 506 9.19 5.82 10.83
N ALA A 507 8.69 4.71 10.30
CA ALA A 507 9.15 3.36 10.63
C ALA A 507 9.51 2.54 9.37
N LEU A 508 10.50 1.67 9.50
CA LEU A 508 10.84 0.66 8.49
C LEU A 508 9.98 -0.58 8.76
N THR A 509 8.74 -0.54 8.27
CA THR A 509 7.66 -1.45 8.67
C THR A 509 7.83 -2.87 8.16
N GLU A 510 8.49 -3.04 7.02
CA GLU A 510 9.04 -4.31 6.56
C GLU A 510 10.41 -4.07 5.92
N CYS A 511 11.31 -5.04 6.06
CA CYS A 511 12.55 -5.01 5.30
C CYS A 511 13.11 -6.39 4.97
N GLY A 512 14.01 -6.42 3.99
CA GLY A 512 14.82 -7.59 3.70
C GLY A 512 16.03 -7.24 2.86
N THR A 513 17.18 -7.84 3.17
CA THR A 513 18.45 -7.60 2.50
C THR A 513 18.76 -6.09 2.50
N VAL A 514 18.86 -5.50 3.68
CA VAL A 514 19.17 -4.08 3.87
C VAL A 514 20.53 -3.92 4.53
N ALA A 515 21.18 -2.75 4.35
CA ALA A 515 22.40 -2.41 5.05
C ALA A 515 22.24 -2.50 6.58
N GLU A 516 23.35 -2.66 7.29
CA GLU A 516 23.37 -2.69 8.75
C GLU A 516 22.61 -1.51 9.36
N ILE A 517 21.77 -1.79 10.37
CA ILE A 517 20.92 -0.77 11.01
C ILE A 517 21.77 0.38 11.57
N SER A 518 22.96 0.09 12.09
CA SER A 518 23.88 1.08 12.62
C SER A 518 24.43 2.04 11.56
N ALA A 519 24.68 1.53 10.35
CA ALA A 519 25.10 2.36 9.22
C ALA A 519 23.95 3.27 8.75
N GLN A 520 22.72 2.77 8.74
CA GLN A 520 21.54 3.59 8.45
C GLN A 520 21.33 4.67 9.51
N TRP A 521 21.38 4.28 10.79
CA TRP A 521 21.18 5.16 11.94
C TRP A 521 22.21 6.29 12.00
N SER A 522 23.49 5.97 11.81
CA SER A 522 24.59 6.93 11.84
C SER A 522 24.49 7.97 10.71
N ALA A 523 23.80 7.62 9.62
CA ALA A 523 23.59 8.48 8.47
C ALA A 523 22.24 9.25 8.51
N ASP A 524 21.59 9.35 9.68
CA ASP A 524 20.33 10.06 9.96
C ASP A 524 19.02 9.33 9.62
N ALA A 525 19.05 8.03 9.26
CA ALA A 525 17.82 7.24 9.16
C ALA A 525 17.30 6.85 10.54
N LYS A 526 16.63 7.79 11.23
CA LYS A 526 16.14 7.64 12.61
C LYS A 526 14.77 6.94 12.66
N TRP A 527 14.67 5.74 12.08
CA TRP A 527 13.43 4.96 12.08
C TRP A 527 12.94 4.70 13.52
N SER A 528 11.61 4.71 13.71
CA SER A 528 11.00 4.33 14.99
C SER A 528 11.25 2.87 15.33
N PHE A 529 11.13 2.00 14.34
CA PHE A 529 11.42 0.56 14.43
C PHE A 529 11.78 0.00 13.06
N PHE A 530 12.38 -1.19 13.05
CA PHE A 530 12.59 -2.00 11.85
C PHE A 530 12.00 -3.40 12.04
N MET A 531 11.54 -4.04 10.97
CA MET A 531 11.02 -5.41 11.03
C MET A 531 11.40 -6.21 9.79
N PRO A 532 12.41 -7.10 9.86
CA PRO A 532 12.71 -7.99 8.76
C PRO A 532 11.57 -8.99 8.55
N TRP A 533 11.28 -9.27 7.28
CA TRP A 533 10.31 -10.30 6.90
C TRP A 533 10.82 -11.70 7.25
N TYR A 534 9.90 -12.65 7.43
CA TYR A 534 10.27 -14.04 7.74
C TYR A 534 10.90 -14.72 6.51
N PRO A 535 11.88 -15.62 6.68
CA PRO A 535 12.47 -16.34 5.56
C PRO A 535 11.43 -17.26 4.89
N GLY A 536 11.40 -17.28 3.56
CA GLY A 536 10.42 -18.08 2.80
C GLY A 536 10.78 -18.20 1.33
N GLY A 537 10.38 -19.31 0.68
CA GLY A 537 10.60 -19.50 -0.76
C GLY A 537 12.07 -19.52 -1.19
N GLY A 538 13.00 -19.87 -0.29
CA GLY A 538 14.45 -19.82 -0.53
C GLY A 538 15.09 -18.44 -0.34
N VAL A 539 14.31 -17.42 0.04
CA VAL A 539 14.81 -16.06 0.29
C VAL A 539 15.11 -15.87 1.78
N VAL A 540 16.31 -15.36 2.07
CA VAL A 540 16.73 -14.94 3.41
C VAL A 540 16.74 -13.42 3.46
N HIS A 541 15.87 -12.84 4.28
CA HIS A 541 15.75 -11.38 4.41
C HIS A 541 16.72 -10.76 5.42
N ALA A 542 17.13 -11.50 6.44
CA ALA A 542 18.13 -11.07 7.40
C ALA A 542 19.01 -12.27 7.75
N THR A 543 20.30 -12.17 7.45
CA THR A 543 21.26 -13.25 7.74
C THR A 543 21.60 -13.28 9.23
N ASP A 544 22.16 -14.39 9.70
CA ASP A 544 22.60 -14.52 11.09
C ASP A 544 23.61 -13.44 11.50
N ALA A 545 24.51 -13.07 10.58
CA ALA A 545 25.50 -12.01 10.80
C ALA A 545 24.81 -10.64 10.97
N TRP A 546 23.82 -10.36 10.11
CA TRP A 546 23.03 -9.14 10.19
C TRP A 546 22.23 -9.07 11.50
N TRP A 547 21.60 -10.17 11.92
CA TRP A 547 20.87 -10.21 13.20
C TRP A 547 21.79 -9.97 14.40
N LYS A 548 22.96 -10.62 14.43
CA LYS A 548 23.94 -10.40 15.51
C LYS A 548 24.41 -8.95 15.56
N SER A 549 24.67 -8.35 14.40
CA SER A 549 25.05 -6.94 14.29
C SER A 549 23.91 -6.02 14.77
N ALA A 550 22.70 -6.17 14.24
CA ALA A 550 21.55 -5.34 14.60
C ALA A 550 21.21 -5.45 16.11
N ILE A 551 21.14 -6.66 16.67
CA ILE A 551 20.72 -6.87 18.07
C ILE A 551 21.78 -6.44 19.10
N SER A 552 23.05 -6.37 18.70
CA SER A 552 24.14 -5.89 19.57
C SER A 552 24.37 -4.38 19.50
N ALA A 553 23.78 -3.69 18.52
CA ALA A 553 23.95 -2.25 18.35
C ALA A 553 23.35 -1.44 19.52
N PRO A 554 24.07 -0.45 20.09
CA PRO A 554 23.64 0.27 21.30
C PRO A 554 22.38 1.13 21.12
N GLU A 555 22.09 1.55 19.89
CA GLU A 555 20.89 2.29 19.49
C GLU A 555 19.67 1.38 19.33
N VAL A 556 19.83 0.05 19.27
CA VAL A 556 18.72 -0.88 19.07
C VAL A 556 18.12 -1.31 20.40
N ILE A 557 16.80 -1.15 20.54
CA ILE A 557 16.01 -1.64 21.67
C ILE A 557 15.56 -3.07 21.38
N THR A 558 15.76 -3.94 22.36
CA THR A 558 15.32 -5.35 22.41
C THR A 558 14.28 -5.51 23.52
N ARG A 559 13.59 -6.66 23.59
CA ARG A 559 12.54 -6.90 24.60
C ARG A 559 13.10 -7.03 26.01
#